data_AF-A0A9W9VQ20-F1
#
_entry.id   AF-A0A9W9VQ20-F1
#
_cell.length_a   1.000
_cell.length_b   1.000
_cell.length_c   1.000
_cell.angle_alpha   90.00
_cell.angle_beta   90.00
_cell.angle_gamma   90.00
#
_symmetry.space_group_name_H-M   'P 1'
#
loop_
_entity.id
_entity.type
_entity.pdbx_description
1 polymer ?
#
loop_
_entity_poly.entity_id
_entity_poly.type
_entity_poly.pdbx_seq_one_letter_code
_entity_poly.pdbx_strand_id
1 'polypeptide(L)'
;MTSYAPFTAAVIWDAVGREHAPFPRQVSGMEHQEDFLLYPLFALAMSGMLKYLSPKSKSSLIKFPGDHFYTAKAYSPPFDTYPRNITTCMSKDLTISAKSIAEFVVGGPAKNIIEFSPALIQWEIDDQQVGCVTVPTGGFGVNHGANVTRLEGFPGLDLKVKTNALSNCSIIYNMVQEVNELSFFNVTYTIPESFDEAPFISLQVV
;
A
#
# COMPACT_ATOMS: atom_id res chain seq x y z
N MET A 1 7.46 2.23 20.99
CA MET A 1 7.38 2.00 19.54
C MET A 1 8.76 1.63 19.04
N THR A 2 8.85 0.56 18.26
CA THR A 2 10.07 0.11 17.58
C THR A 2 9.99 0.58 16.13
N SER A 3 10.94 1.39 15.68
CA SER A 3 10.97 1.85 14.29
C SER A 3 11.27 0.68 13.34
N TYR A 4 10.71 0.66 12.14
CA TYR A 4 10.92 -0.38 11.12
C TYR A 4 12.13 -0.06 10.23
N ALA A 5 12.94 -1.07 9.85
CA ALA A 5 14.11 -0.89 8.97
C ALA A 5 13.80 -1.27 7.50
N PRO A 6 13.40 -0.35 6.62
CA PRO A 6 12.97 -0.70 5.26
C PRO A 6 14.14 -0.73 4.28
N PHE A 7 14.27 -1.81 3.50
CA PHE A 7 15.24 -1.86 2.38
C PHE A 7 15.08 -0.70 1.40
N THR A 8 13.84 -0.32 1.09
CA THR A 8 13.57 0.81 0.21
C THR A 8 14.13 2.12 0.77
N ALA A 9 14.03 2.35 2.08
CA ALA A 9 14.60 3.54 2.71
C ALA A 9 16.14 3.51 2.72
N ALA A 10 16.76 2.33 2.78
CA ALA A 10 18.22 2.20 2.61
C ALA A 10 18.67 2.59 1.19
N VAL A 11 17.91 2.21 0.16
CA VAL A 11 18.16 2.65 -1.22
C VAL A 11 17.95 4.16 -1.38
N ILE A 12 16.91 4.72 -0.76
CA ILE A 12 16.65 6.17 -0.76
C ILE A 12 17.78 6.92 -0.03
N TRP A 13 18.27 6.40 1.10
CA TRP A 13 19.43 6.96 1.80
C TRP A 13 20.62 7.13 0.87
N ASP A 14 21.04 6.10 0.14
CA ASP A 14 22.17 6.28 -0.78
C ASP A 14 21.84 7.26 -1.93
N ALA A 15 20.58 7.31 -2.37
CA ALA A 15 20.16 8.19 -3.45
C ALA A 15 20.20 9.68 -3.10
N VAL A 16 19.83 10.05 -1.87
CA VAL A 16 19.60 11.46 -1.48
C VAL A 16 20.28 11.90 -0.19
N GLY A 17 21.04 11.03 0.47
CA GLY A 17 21.66 11.32 1.76
C GLY A 17 20.78 10.95 2.95
N ARG A 18 21.43 10.79 4.12
CA ARG A 18 20.78 10.32 5.36
C ARG A 18 19.78 11.34 5.91
N GLU A 19 20.09 12.61 5.72
CA GLU A 19 19.34 13.76 6.17
C GLU A 19 17.98 13.88 5.47
N HIS A 20 17.84 13.30 4.28
CA HIS A 20 16.62 13.35 3.46
C HIS A 20 15.88 12.02 3.41
N ALA A 21 16.51 10.90 3.76
CA ALA A 21 15.87 9.60 3.67
C ALA A 21 14.93 9.33 4.86
N PRO A 22 13.81 8.61 4.63
CA PRO A 22 12.89 8.17 5.68
C PRO A 22 13.47 6.94 6.41
N PHE A 23 14.70 7.06 6.90
CA PHE A 23 15.43 6.00 7.57
C PHE A 23 15.57 6.30 9.07
N PRO A 24 15.16 5.40 9.97
CA PRO A 24 15.23 5.66 11.40
C PRO A 24 16.65 5.97 11.90
N ARG A 25 16.74 6.88 12.88
CA ARG A 25 18.04 7.29 13.44
C ARG A 25 18.57 6.29 14.45
N GLN A 26 17.68 5.70 15.24
CA GLN A 26 18.00 4.62 16.17
C GLN A 26 18.00 3.29 15.42
N VAL A 27 19.13 2.60 15.42
CA VAL A 27 19.32 1.33 14.70
C VAL A 27 19.05 0.11 15.58
N SER A 28 19.20 0.24 16.90
CA SER A 28 19.02 -0.86 17.84
C SER A 28 17.58 -0.94 18.35
N GLY A 29 17.03 -2.16 18.39
CA GLY A 29 15.65 -2.40 18.83
C GLY A 29 14.63 -2.05 17.75
N MET A 30 15.04 -2.01 16.48
CA MET A 30 14.14 -1.84 15.36
C MET A 30 13.46 -3.17 14.99
N GLU A 31 12.22 -3.10 14.52
CA GLU A 31 11.64 -4.20 13.77
C GLU A 31 12.45 -4.39 12.48
N HIS A 32 12.69 -5.66 12.11
CA HIS A 32 13.53 -6.01 10.97
C HIS A 32 14.98 -5.49 11.06
N GLN A 33 15.54 -5.25 12.26
CA GLN A 33 16.95 -4.86 12.41
C GLN A 33 17.94 -5.88 11.80
N GLU A 34 17.54 -7.14 11.66
CA GLU A 34 18.36 -8.20 11.06
C GLU A 34 18.64 -7.95 9.57
N ASP A 35 17.76 -7.21 8.89
CA ASP A 35 17.90 -6.84 7.49
C ASP A 35 19.14 -5.97 7.24
N PHE A 36 19.70 -5.32 8.27
CA PHE A 36 20.98 -4.62 8.20
C PHE A 36 22.15 -5.52 7.76
N LEU A 37 22.06 -6.84 7.95
CA LEU A 37 23.07 -7.78 7.46
C LEU A 37 23.21 -7.74 5.92
N LEU A 38 22.16 -7.30 5.20
CA LEU A 38 22.18 -7.15 3.74
C LEU A 38 22.65 -5.76 3.28
N TYR A 39 22.79 -4.78 4.18
CA TYR A 39 23.11 -3.40 3.82
C TYR A 39 24.51 -3.24 3.22
N PRO A 40 25.54 -4.00 3.65
CA PRO A 40 26.82 -4.00 2.94
C PRO A 40 26.69 -4.44 1.48
N LEU A 41 25.79 -5.37 1.15
CA LEU A 41 25.54 -5.78 -0.24
C LEU A 41 24.86 -4.66 -1.03
N PHE A 42 23.89 -3.97 -0.42
CA PHE A 42 23.28 -2.78 -1.00
C PHE A 42 24.33 -1.72 -1.32
N ALA A 43 25.23 -1.40 -0.38
CA ALA A 43 26.28 -0.41 -0.58
C ALA A 43 27.19 -0.75 -1.78
N LEU A 44 27.52 -2.03 -1.97
CA LEU A 44 28.30 -2.49 -3.13
C LEU A 44 27.52 -2.38 -4.44
N ALA A 45 26.23 -2.70 -4.43
CA ALA A 45 25.38 -2.70 -5.61
C ALA A 45 24.86 -1.29 -6.00
N MET A 46 24.98 -0.31 -5.10
CA MET A 46 24.20 0.93 -5.19
C MET A 46 24.57 1.80 -6.38
N SER A 47 25.86 1.88 -6.73
CA SER A 47 26.31 2.57 -7.96
C SER A 47 25.63 2.01 -9.21
N GLY A 48 25.39 0.69 -9.25
CA GLY A 48 24.67 0.01 -10.31
C GLY A 48 23.15 0.26 -10.28
N MET A 49 22.56 0.33 -9.09
CA MET A 49 21.13 0.60 -8.91
C MET A 49 20.78 2.06 -9.24
N LEU A 50 21.58 3.02 -8.78
CA LEU A 50 21.29 4.45 -8.90
C LEU A 50 21.62 5.04 -10.27
N LYS A 51 22.38 4.34 -11.12
CA LYS A 51 22.74 4.85 -12.47
C LYS A 51 21.54 5.13 -13.37
N TYR A 52 20.40 4.47 -13.10
CA TYR A 52 19.16 4.66 -13.86
C TYR A 52 18.22 5.69 -13.22
N LEU A 53 18.58 6.25 -12.07
CA LEU A 53 17.75 7.22 -11.37
C LEU A 53 18.02 8.62 -11.92
N SER A 54 17.03 9.18 -12.62
CA SER A 54 17.14 10.50 -13.23
C SER A 54 17.34 11.61 -12.17
N PRO A 55 17.99 12.74 -12.51
CA PRO A 55 18.10 13.89 -11.59
C PRO A 55 16.74 14.39 -11.09
N LYS A 56 15.71 14.37 -11.96
CA LYS A 56 14.34 14.72 -11.59
C LYS A 56 13.77 13.77 -10.54
N SER A 57 13.97 12.48 -10.70
CA SER A 57 13.55 11.46 -9.74
C SER A 57 14.26 11.63 -8.40
N LYS A 58 15.57 11.88 -8.41
CA LYS A 58 16.35 12.18 -7.18
C LYS A 58 15.81 13.41 -6.46
N SER A 59 15.55 14.50 -7.18
CA SER A 59 14.96 15.71 -6.59
C SER A 59 13.57 15.45 -6.02
N SER A 60 12.78 14.56 -6.62
CA SER A 60 11.42 14.22 -6.17
C SER A 60 11.42 13.37 -4.88
N LEU A 61 12.52 12.67 -4.59
CA LEU A 61 12.71 11.98 -3.30
C LEU A 61 13.01 12.94 -2.15
N ILE A 62 13.55 14.13 -2.44
CA ILE A 62 13.84 15.17 -1.44
C ILE A 62 12.63 16.08 -1.21
N LYS A 63 11.92 16.44 -2.29
CA LYS A 63 10.79 17.35 -2.25
C LYS A 63 9.65 16.83 -3.12
N PHE A 64 8.48 16.72 -2.51
CA PHE A 64 7.27 16.32 -3.22
C PHE A 64 7.00 17.27 -4.41
N PRO A 65 6.84 16.75 -5.64
CA PRO A 65 6.73 17.58 -6.84
C PRO A 65 5.34 18.23 -7.04
N GLY A 66 4.40 17.99 -6.13
CA GLY A 66 3.00 18.40 -6.23
C GLY A 66 2.10 17.29 -6.74
N ASP A 67 0.80 17.55 -6.76
CA ASP A 67 -0.21 16.55 -7.09
C ASP A 67 -0.08 16.07 -8.54
N HIS A 68 -0.10 14.75 -8.73
CA HIS A 68 0.05 14.16 -10.06
C HIS A 68 -0.50 12.74 -10.13
N PHE A 69 -0.75 12.30 -11.36
CA PHE A 69 -0.92 10.90 -11.67
C PHE A 69 0.42 10.29 -12.10
N TYR A 70 0.69 9.09 -11.62
CA TYR A 70 1.78 8.24 -12.05
C TYR A 70 1.22 6.98 -12.69
N THR A 71 1.74 6.61 -13.85
CA THR A 71 1.38 5.36 -14.53
C THR A 71 2.64 4.57 -14.85
N ALA A 72 2.62 3.28 -14.55
CA ALA A 72 3.74 2.39 -14.81
C ALA A 72 3.28 0.99 -15.19
N LYS A 73 4.24 0.18 -15.62
CA LYS A 73 4.05 -1.27 -15.78
C LYS A 73 5.07 -2.03 -14.95
N ALA A 74 4.65 -3.13 -14.35
CA ALA A 74 5.53 -4.05 -13.65
C ALA A 74 5.28 -5.48 -14.12
N TYR A 75 6.33 -6.29 -14.20
CA TYR A 75 6.23 -7.68 -14.63
C TYR A 75 7.16 -8.55 -13.80
N SER A 76 6.61 -9.59 -13.18
CA SER A 76 7.33 -10.51 -12.29
C SER A 76 7.09 -11.96 -12.72
N PRO A 77 7.84 -12.47 -13.71
CA PRO A 77 7.88 -13.90 -14.01
C PRO A 77 8.41 -14.73 -12.83
N PRO A 78 7.93 -15.96 -12.62
CA PRO A 78 6.87 -16.66 -13.37
C PRO A 78 5.45 -16.36 -12.84
N PHE A 79 5.28 -15.37 -11.97
CA PHE A 79 4.03 -15.15 -11.24
C PHE A 79 2.99 -14.37 -12.05
N ASP A 80 3.44 -13.51 -12.96
CA ASP A 80 2.58 -12.70 -13.82
C ASP A 80 2.33 -13.34 -15.18
N THR A 81 1.06 -13.41 -15.58
CA THR A 81 0.64 -13.81 -16.94
C THR A 81 0.85 -12.69 -17.96
N TYR A 82 0.82 -11.43 -17.51
CA TYR A 82 1.08 -10.23 -18.31
C TYR A 82 1.63 -9.08 -17.44
N PRO A 83 2.25 -8.04 -18.04
CA PRO A 83 2.70 -6.86 -17.31
C PRO A 83 1.53 -6.10 -16.66
N ARG A 84 1.56 -5.96 -15.33
CA ARG A 84 0.56 -5.23 -14.55
C ARG A 84 0.60 -3.75 -14.93
N ASN A 85 -0.55 -3.17 -15.24
CA ASN A 85 -0.70 -1.71 -15.34
C ASN A 85 -0.91 -1.15 -13.94
N ILE A 86 -0.06 -0.21 -13.53
CA ILE A 86 -0.12 0.49 -12.24
C ILE A 86 -0.54 1.93 -12.51
N THR A 87 -1.52 2.42 -11.77
CA THR A 87 -1.91 3.83 -11.75
C THR A 87 -1.97 4.31 -10.32
N THR A 88 -1.37 5.47 -10.07
CA THR A 88 -1.32 6.10 -8.75
C THR A 88 -1.73 7.56 -8.89
N CYS A 89 -2.70 7.99 -8.08
CA CYS A 89 -2.93 9.40 -7.81
C CYS A 89 -2.15 9.76 -6.54
N MET A 90 -1.23 10.71 -6.64
CA MET A 90 -0.44 11.17 -5.50
C MET A 90 -0.77 12.64 -5.23
N SER A 91 -1.09 12.95 -3.98
CA SER A 91 -1.19 14.30 -3.45
C SER A 91 -0.37 14.40 -2.16
N LYS A 92 -0.27 15.60 -1.58
CA LYS A 92 0.49 15.83 -0.34
C LYS A 92 0.03 14.90 0.80
N ASP A 93 -1.28 14.76 0.96
CA ASP A 93 -1.87 14.15 2.17
C ASP A 93 -2.68 12.87 1.84
N LEU A 94 -2.77 12.49 0.56
CA LEU A 94 -3.54 11.34 0.09
C LEU A 94 -2.84 10.69 -1.11
N THR A 95 -2.62 9.39 -1.04
CA THR A 95 -2.12 8.56 -2.14
C THR A 95 -3.10 7.41 -2.39
N ILE A 96 -3.52 7.26 -3.64
CA ILE A 96 -4.40 6.17 -4.09
C ILE A 96 -3.67 5.44 -5.21
N SER A 97 -3.46 4.13 -5.07
CA SER A 97 -2.78 3.31 -6.06
C SER A 97 -3.57 2.05 -6.36
N ALA A 98 -3.61 1.67 -7.62
CA ALA A 98 -4.17 0.40 -8.06
C ALA A 98 -3.32 -0.23 -9.15
N LYS A 99 -3.32 -1.56 -9.20
CA LYS A 99 -2.70 -2.34 -10.28
C LYS A 99 -3.68 -3.37 -10.84
N SER A 100 -3.60 -3.59 -12.15
CA SER A 100 -4.26 -4.75 -12.77
C SER A 100 -3.66 -6.06 -12.25
N ILE A 101 -4.46 -7.09 -12.10
CA ILE A 101 -4.00 -8.40 -11.65
C ILE A 101 -4.39 -9.48 -12.64
N ALA A 102 -3.42 -10.33 -12.99
CA ALA A 102 -3.69 -11.70 -13.39
C ALA A 102 -2.47 -12.56 -13.07
N GLU A 103 -2.65 -13.43 -12.08
CA GLU A 103 -1.56 -14.21 -11.50
C GLU A 103 -1.69 -15.68 -11.89
N PHE A 104 -0.55 -16.36 -12.04
CA PHE A 104 -0.51 -17.82 -12.11
C PHE A 104 -0.67 -18.46 -10.72
N VAL A 105 -0.36 -17.72 -9.67
CA VAL A 105 -0.41 -18.16 -8.27
C VAL A 105 -1.10 -17.08 -7.45
N VAL A 106 -2.16 -17.46 -6.74
CA VAL A 106 -2.94 -16.57 -5.88
C VAL A 106 -2.04 -15.97 -4.79
N GLY A 107 -1.98 -14.64 -4.71
CA GLY A 107 -1.11 -13.92 -3.78
C GLY A 107 0.30 -13.66 -4.33
N GLY A 108 0.50 -13.87 -5.63
CA GLY A 108 1.73 -13.55 -6.35
C GLY A 108 2.97 -14.28 -5.82
N PRO A 109 4.17 -13.66 -5.91
CA PRO A 109 5.42 -14.25 -5.42
C PRO A 109 5.40 -14.65 -3.95
N ALA A 110 4.68 -13.88 -3.12
CA ALA A 110 4.53 -14.15 -1.69
C ALA A 110 3.66 -15.38 -1.42
N LYS A 111 2.84 -15.81 -2.39
CA LYS A 111 1.81 -16.85 -2.23
C LYS A 111 0.91 -16.59 -1.02
N ASN A 112 0.72 -15.31 -0.70
CA ASN A 112 -0.01 -14.83 0.45
C ASN A 112 -0.94 -13.71 0.01
N ILE A 113 -2.24 -13.97 0.07
CA ILE A 113 -3.28 -13.03 -0.34
C ILE A 113 -3.37 -11.79 0.55
N ILE A 114 -2.90 -11.87 1.80
CA ILE A 114 -2.92 -10.76 2.75
C ILE A 114 -1.80 -9.76 2.41
N GLU A 115 -0.63 -10.27 2.01
CA GLU A 115 0.53 -9.44 1.65
C GLU A 115 0.45 -8.91 0.21
N PHE A 116 -0.41 -9.50 -0.63
CA PHE A 116 -0.59 -9.08 -2.01
C PHE A 116 -1.85 -8.23 -2.20
N SER A 117 -1.66 -6.91 -2.18
CA SER A 117 -2.76 -5.94 -2.39
C SER A 117 -2.76 -5.37 -3.82
N PRO A 118 -3.84 -5.53 -4.62
CA PRO A 118 -4.07 -4.77 -5.84
C PRO A 118 -4.23 -3.28 -5.68
N ALA A 119 -4.85 -2.85 -4.58
CA ALA A 119 -5.19 -1.46 -4.38
C ALA A 119 -4.81 -1.01 -2.97
N LEU A 120 -4.36 0.22 -2.87
CA LEU A 120 -3.92 0.85 -1.64
C LEU A 120 -4.41 2.29 -1.62
N ILE A 121 -4.95 2.71 -0.48
CA ILE A 121 -5.18 4.11 -0.17
C ILE A 121 -4.43 4.41 1.11
N GLN A 122 -3.66 5.49 1.10
CA GLN A 122 -2.92 6.00 2.23
C GLN A 122 -3.26 7.48 2.42
N TRP A 123 -3.50 7.93 3.64
CA TRP A 123 -3.73 9.34 3.95
C TRP A 123 -3.08 9.77 5.26
N GLU A 124 -2.79 11.06 5.36
CA GLU A 124 -2.33 11.70 6.60
C GLU A 124 -3.49 11.78 7.60
N ILE A 125 -3.31 11.22 8.80
CA ILE A 125 -4.23 11.42 9.92
C ILE A 125 -3.79 12.66 10.71
N ASP A 126 -2.50 12.71 11.04
CA ASP A 126 -1.79 13.84 11.66
C ASP A 126 -0.27 13.72 11.40
N ASP A 127 0.52 14.62 11.99
CA ASP A 127 1.99 14.68 11.83
C ASP A 127 2.73 13.38 12.23
N GLN A 128 2.09 12.44 12.92
CA GLN A 128 2.67 11.19 13.42
C GLN A 128 1.98 9.94 12.92
N GLN A 129 0.81 10.07 12.28
CA GLN A 129 -0.05 8.93 11.97
C GLN A 129 -0.50 8.95 10.51
N VAL A 130 -0.48 7.76 9.91
CA VAL A 130 -0.92 7.53 8.54
C VAL A 130 -2.01 6.45 8.55
N GLY A 131 -3.12 6.73 7.89
CA GLY A 131 -4.19 5.77 7.66
C GLY A 131 -3.96 4.97 6.39
N CYS A 132 -4.39 3.71 6.38
CA CYS A 132 -4.23 2.82 5.23
C CYS A 132 -5.46 1.92 4.99
N VAL A 133 -5.92 1.83 3.75
CA VAL A 133 -6.89 0.83 3.28
C VAL A 133 -6.25 0.00 2.17
N THR A 134 -6.32 -1.32 2.28
CA THR A 134 -5.88 -2.25 1.24
C THR A 134 -7.04 -3.11 0.74
N VAL A 135 -6.94 -3.59 -0.49
CA VAL A 135 -7.88 -4.56 -1.07
C VAL A 135 -7.05 -5.77 -1.50
N PRO A 136 -7.15 -6.95 -0.87
CA PRO A 136 -6.35 -8.13 -1.20
C PRO A 136 -6.85 -8.90 -2.45
N THR A 137 -5.99 -9.74 -3.05
CA THR A 137 -6.27 -10.50 -4.30
C THR A 137 -7.33 -11.58 -4.20
N GLY A 138 -7.62 -12.11 -3.00
CA GLY A 138 -8.45 -13.31 -2.83
C GLY A 138 -9.97 -13.10 -2.97
N GLY A 139 -10.45 -11.86 -3.11
CA GLY A 139 -11.83 -11.58 -2.77
C GLY A 139 -12.11 -11.86 -1.29
N PHE A 140 -13.33 -11.56 -0.85
CA PHE A 140 -13.66 -11.43 0.56
C PHE A 140 -14.06 -12.75 1.24
N GLY A 141 -13.17 -13.26 2.09
CA GLY A 141 -13.43 -14.37 3.00
C GLY A 141 -14.21 -13.93 4.25
N VAL A 142 -15.33 -14.60 4.51
CA VAL A 142 -16.28 -14.37 5.61
C VAL A 142 -15.66 -14.73 6.97
N ASN A 143 -15.88 -13.88 7.98
CA ASN A 143 -16.06 -14.38 9.35
C ASN A 143 -17.10 -13.55 10.10
N HIS A 144 -18.01 -14.24 10.79
CA HIS A 144 -19.21 -13.69 11.42
C HIS A 144 -18.86 -12.76 12.58
N GLY A 145 -19.21 -11.48 12.47
CA GLY A 145 -19.15 -10.59 13.63
C GLY A 145 -19.40 -9.11 13.32
N ALA A 146 -20.46 -8.57 13.95
CA ALA A 146 -20.83 -7.17 14.12
C ALA A 146 -21.35 -6.38 12.89
N ASN A 147 -22.65 -6.09 12.94
CA ASN A 147 -23.35 -5.09 12.12
C ASN A 147 -22.73 -3.71 12.31
N VAL A 148 -21.98 -3.22 11.33
CA VAL A 148 -21.65 -1.80 11.19
C VAL A 148 -22.13 -1.35 9.81
N THR A 149 -23.07 -0.39 9.78
CA THR A 149 -23.82 -0.02 8.58
C THR A 149 -23.32 1.26 7.88
N ARG A 150 -22.28 1.95 8.40
CA ARG A 150 -21.76 3.22 7.87
C ARG A 150 -20.26 3.41 8.16
N LEU A 151 -19.57 4.17 7.30
CA LEU A 151 -18.15 4.55 7.36
C LEU A 151 -17.91 5.97 7.91
N GLU A 152 -18.95 6.62 8.45
CA GLU A 152 -18.82 7.90 9.15
C GLU A 152 -17.96 7.67 10.41
N GLY A 153 -16.73 8.20 10.47
CA GLY A 153 -15.87 8.12 11.67
C GLY A 153 -14.41 7.69 11.51
N PHE A 154 -13.84 7.63 10.30
CA PHE A 154 -12.39 7.44 10.17
C PHE A 154 -11.63 8.72 10.57
N PRO A 155 -10.59 8.63 11.42
CA PRO A 155 -9.74 9.77 11.69
C PRO A 155 -9.13 10.33 10.41
N GLY A 156 -9.38 11.62 10.12
CA GLY A 156 -8.78 12.35 9.01
C GLY A 156 -9.34 12.04 7.61
N LEU A 157 -10.31 11.13 7.45
CA LEU A 157 -10.86 10.81 6.13
C LEU A 157 -12.34 10.46 6.18
N ASP A 158 -13.18 11.27 5.56
CA ASP A 158 -14.60 11.01 5.48
C ASP A 158 -14.89 10.16 4.22
N LEU A 159 -15.18 8.86 4.41
CA LEU A 159 -15.28 7.90 3.31
C LEU A 159 -16.72 7.47 3.05
N LYS A 160 -17.18 7.66 1.82
CA LYS A 160 -18.40 7.03 1.32
C LYS A 160 -18.05 5.87 0.39
N VAL A 161 -18.40 4.65 0.79
CA VAL A 161 -18.36 3.47 -0.09
C VAL A 161 -19.66 3.36 -0.88
N LYS A 162 -19.54 3.24 -2.20
CA LYS A 162 -20.62 2.82 -3.09
C LYS A 162 -20.21 1.55 -3.81
N THR A 163 -21.19 0.70 -4.06
CA THR A 163 -21.01 -0.58 -4.72
C THR A 163 -22.27 -0.95 -5.51
N ASN A 164 -22.13 -1.77 -6.55
CA ASN A 164 -23.23 -2.19 -7.42
C ASN A 164 -23.85 -3.56 -7.13
N ALA A 165 -23.18 -4.48 -6.43
CA ALA A 165 -23.88 -5.65 -5.89
C ALA A 165 -24.46 -5.31 -4.50
N LEU A 166 -25.79 -5.33 -4.42
CA LEU A 166 -26.71 -5.26 -3.28
C LEU A 166 -26.46 -4.22 -2.16
N SER A 167 -27.53 -3.64 -1.62
CA SER A 167 -27.50 -2.59 -0.59
C SER A 167 -27.20 -3.08 0.85
N ASN A 168 -26.99 -4.39 1.04
CA ASN A 168 -26.86 -5.05 2.35
C ASN A 168 -25.43 -5.49 2.67
N CYS A 169 -24.43 -4.84 2.11
CA CYS A 169 -23.02 -5.13 2.37
C CYS A 169 -22.68 -4.86 3.83
N SER A 170 -22.14 -5.86 4.53
CA SER A 170 -21.51 -5.67 5.82
C SER A 170 -20.05 -5.29 5.60
N ILE A 171 -19.70 -4.03 5.85
CA ILE A 171 -18.30 -3.63 6.00
C ILE A 171 -17.88 -4.01 7.41
N ILE A 172 -17.16 -5.12 7.55
CA ILE A 172 -16.67 -5.57 8.86
C ILE A 172 -15.39 -4.81 9.19
N TYR A 173 -15.41 -4.12 10.32
CA TYR A 173 -14.26 -3.39 10.84
C TYR A 173 -13.54 -4.25 11.87
N ASN A 174 -12.24 -4.47 11.69
CA ASN A 174 -11.42 -5.13 12.70
C ASN A 174 -10.23 -4.22 13.08
N MET A 175 -10.43 -3.37 14.11
CA MET A 175 -9.37 -2.56 14.74
C MET A 175 -8.55 -3.39 15.70
N VAL A 176 -7.88 -4.42 15.22
CA VAL A 176 -6.97 -5.14 16.11
C VAL A 176 -5.69 -5.56 15.41
N GLN A 177 -5.14 -4.72 14.54
CA GLN A 177 -3.70 -4.75 14.21
C GLN A 177 -3.22 -3.33 13.86
N GLU A 178 -2.51 -2.67 14.78
CA GLU A 178 -1.51 -1.68 14.41
C GLU A 178 -0.27 -2.47 13.99
N VAL A 179 0.15 -2.33 12.72
CA VAL A 179 1.45 -2.82 12.29
C VAL A 179 2.23 -1.61 11.82
N ASN A 180 3.33 -1.30 12.50
CA ASN A 180 4.23 -0.20 12.14
C ASN A 180 3.52 1.16 12.00
N GLU A 181 2.71 1.56 13.00
CA GLU A 181 2.06 2.89 13.05
C GLU A 181 0.97 3.11 11.97
N LEU A 182 0.68 2.09 11.16
CA LEU A 182 -0.39 2.10 10.17
C LEU A 182 -1.63 1.42 10.76
N SER A 183 -2.75 2.13 10.73
CA SER A 183 -4.07 1.54 10.97
C SER A 183 -4.52 0.81 9.71
N PHE A 184 -4.78 -0.49 9.80
CA PHE A 184 -5.27 -1.32 8.70
C PHE A 184 -6.78 -1.46 8.74
N PHE A 185 -7.42 -1.31 7.59
CA PHE A 185 -8.86 -1.53 7.47
C PHE A 185 -9.16 -2.50 6.33
N ASN A 186 -9.68 -3.67 6.70
CA ASN A 186 -10.23 -4.63 5.74
C ASN A 186 -11.68 -4.23 5.47
N VAL A 187 -11.94 -3.54 4.37
CA VAL A 187 -13.32 -3.45 3.85
C VAL A 187 -13.70 -4.84 3.41
N THR A 188 -14.85 -5.42 3.73
CA THR A 188 -15.29 -6.72 3.18
C THR A 188 -16.59 -6.54 2.43
N TYR A 189 -16.73 -7.21 1.27
CA TYR A 189 -17.84 -7.01 0.35
C TYR A 189 -18.32 -8.35 -0.23
N THR A 190 -19.58 -8.68 0.02
CA THR A 190 -20.21 -9.94 -0.42
C THR A 190 -20.92 -9.73 -1.75
N ILE A 191 -20.64 -10.62 -2.71
CA ILE A 191 -21.26 -10.63 -4.03
C ILE A 191 -22.24 -11.81 -4.07
N PRO A 192 -23.53 -11.61 -4.40
CA PRO A 192 -24.45 -12.72 -4.57
C PRO A 192 -24.05 -13.54 -5.80
N GLU A 193 -24.25 -14.86 -5.74
CA GLU A 193 -23.94 -15.78 -6.84
C GLU A 193 -24.64 -15.39 -8.16
N SER A 194 -25.77 -14.70 -8.07
CA SER A 194 -26.55 -14.21 -9.22
C SER A 194 -26.06 -12.89 -9.81
N PHE A 195 -24.95 -12.31 -9.31
CA PHE A 195 -24.42 -11.04 -9.81
C PHE A 195 -23.64 -11.23 -11.12
N ASP A 196 -24.09 -10.58 -12.19
CA ASP A 196 -23.57 -10.73 -13.55
C ASP A 196 -22.88 -9.46 -14.10
N GLU A 197 -22.84 -8.38 -13.32
CA GLU A 197 -22.09 -7.17 -13.65
C GLU A 197 -20.63 -7.24 -13.17
N ALA A 198 -19.80 -6.31 -13.64
CA ALA A 198 -18.47 -6.09 -13.07
C ALA A 198 -18.61 -5.40 -11.70
N PRO A 199 -18.15 -6.00 -10.59
CA PRO A 199 -18.26 -5.38 -9.28
C PRO A 199 -17.34 -4.16 -9.21
N PHE A 200 -17.81 -3.08 -8.58
CA PHE A 200 -16.96 -1.93 -8.25
C PHE A 200 -17.13 -1.51 -6.79
N ILE A 201 -16.05 -0.97 -6.23
CA ILE A 201 -16.07 -0.21 -4.99
C ILE A 201 -15.60 1.20 -5.35
N SER A 202 -16.46 2.19 -5.09
CA SER A 202 -16.08 3.60 -5.19
C SER A 202 -15.91 4.15 -3.78
N LEU A 203 -14.74 4.72 -3.54
CA LEU A 203 -14.41 5.45 -2.32
C LEU A 203 -14.45 6.94 -2.65
N GLN A 204 -15.37 7.65 -2.01
CA GLN A 204 -15.48 9.09 -2.16
C GLN A 204 -15.05 9.74 -0.84
N VAL A 205 -14.02 10.58 -0.93
CA VAL A 205 -13.69 11.52 0.14
C VAL A 205 -14.75 12.63 0.10
N VAL A 206 -15.48 12.84 1.21
CA VAL A 206 -16.51 13.89 1.32
C VAL A 206 -16.06 15.07 2.18
#